data_AF-A0A836S0U2-F1
#
_entry.id   AF-A0A836S0U2-F1
#
_cell.length_a   1.000
_cell.length_b   1.000
_cell.length_c   1.000
_cell.angle_alpha   90.00
_cell.angle_beta   90.00
_cell.angle_gamma   90.00
#
_symmetry.space_group_name_H-M   'P 1'
#
loop_
_entity.id
_entity.type
_entity.pdbx_description
1 polymer ?
#
loop_
_entity_poly.entity_id
_entity_poly.type
_entity_poly.pdbx_seq_one_letter_code
_entity_poly.pdbx_strand_id
1 'polypeptide(L)'
;MWDPKEIEKIREKLMEWEKEVVEPILKKMPERKREFLTEQGFVVKRLYTPVDLAELGWNYLEKLGFPGQYPFTRGIYPTMYRGRPWTIRQYSG
;
A
#
# COMPACT_ATOMS: atom_id res chain seq x y z
N MET A 1 13.03 1.15 -9.49
CA MET A 1 11.95 0.20 -9.83
C MET A 1 12.48 -1.18 -9.49
N TRP A 2 11.69 -2.06 -8.88
CA TRP A 2 12.20 -3.35 -8.39
C TRP A 2 12.76 -4.21 -9.52
N ASP A 3 13.82 -4.94 -9.24
CA ASP A 3 14.37 -5.89 -10.19
C ASP A 3 13.39 -7.07 -10.38
N PRO A 4 13.07 -7.49 -11.61
CA PRO A 4 12.13 -8.59 -11.84
C PRO A 4 12.50 -9.88 -11.10
N LYS A 5 13.79 -10.16 -10.91
CA LYS A 5 14.25 -11.36 -10.17
C LYS A 5 13.97 -11.24 -8.67
N GLU A 6 14.08 -10.03 -8.12
CA GLU A 6 13.76 -9.76 -6.72
C GLU A 6 12.26 -9.92 -6.46
N ILE A 7 11.41 -9.43 -7.37
CA ILE A 7 9.95 -9.62 -7.29
C ILE A 7 9.59 -11.10 -7.31
N GLU A 8 10.19 -11.89 -8.19
CA GLU A 8 9.89 -13.32 -8.27
C GLU A 8 10.33 -14.05 -6.99
N LYS A 9 11.50 -13.71 -6.44
CA LYS A 9 11.95 -14.25 -5.16
C LYS A 9 10.99 -13.91 -4.01
N ILE A 10 10.47 -12.68 -3.98
CA ILE A 10 9.48 -12.25 -2.97
C ILE A 10 8.19 -13.04 -3.15
N ARG A 11 7.74 -13.26 -4.39
CA ARG A 11 6.55 -14.06 -4.70
C ARG A 11 6.68 -15.50 -4.22
N GLU A 12 7.81 -16.15 -4.50
CA GLU A 12 8.08 -17.51 -4.02
C GLU A 12 8.04 -17.57 -2.48
N LYS A 13 8.71 -16.64 -1.81
CA LYS A 13 8.74 -16.56 -0.35
C LYS A 13 7.37 -16.24 0.26
N LEU A 14 6.55 -15.45 -0.43
CA LEU A 14 5.18 -15.17 -0.02
C LEU A 14 4.32 -16.45 -0.07
N MET A 15 4.42 -17.22 -1.15
CA MET A 15 3.71 -18.50 -1.30
C MET A 15 4.15 -19.53 -0.25
N GLU A 16 5.45 -19.62 0.02
CA GLU A 16 6.01 -20.47 1.08
C GLU A 16 5.44 -20.06 2.45
N TRP A 17 5.44 -18.77 2.78
CA TRP A 17 4.88 -18.26 4.02
C TRP A 17 3.38 -18.51 4.15
N GLU A 18 2.59 -18.30 3.09
CA GLU A 18 1.16 -18.58 3.10
C GLU A 18 0.88 -20.05 3.41
N LYS A 19 1.63 -20.96 2.79
CA LYS A 19 1.43 -22.39 2.96
C LYS A 19 1.94 -22.92 4.30
N GLU A 20 3.14 -22.53 4.70
CA GLU A 20 3.83 -23.12 5.87
C GLU A 20 3.43 -22.45 7.18
N VAL A 21 3.13 -21.15 7.15
CA VAL A 21 2.88 -20.37 8.37
C VAL A 21 1.41 -20.04 8.51
N VAL A 22 0.76 -19.56 7.45
CA VAL A 22 -0.61 -19.04 7.54
C VAL A 22 -1.64 -20.16 7.56
N GLU A 23 -1.59 -21.12 6.63
CA GLU A 23 -2.59 -22.19 6.55
C GLU A 23 -2.76 -23.01 7.85
N PRO A 24 -1.67 -23.43 8.55
CA PRO A 24 -1.82 -24.18 9.80
C PRO A 24 -2.51 -23.36 10.89
N ILE A 25 -2.20 -22.06 10.96
CA ILE A 25 -2.81 -21.15 11.93
C ILE A 25 -4.29 -20.97 11.60
N LEU A 26 -4.66 -20.75 10.34
CA LEU A 26 -6.06 -20.58 9.93
C LEU A 26 -6.91 -21.83 10.20
N LYS A 27 -6.34 -23.03 10.05
CA LYS A 27 -7.01 -24.30 10.38
C LYS A 27 -7.28 -24.41 11.88
N LYS A 28 -6.34 -23.96 12.72
CA LYS A 28 -6.46 -24.00 14.18
C LYS A 28 -7.34 -22.88 14.72
N MET A 29 -7.21 -21.69 14.15
CA MET A 29 -7.84 -20.46 14.57
C MET A 29 -8.18 -19.63 13.34
N PRO A 30 -9.43 -19.68 12.86
CA PRO A 30 -9.85 -18.88 11.71
C PRO A 30 -9.85 -17.40 12.06
N GLU A 31 -9.69 -16.56 11.03
CA GLU A 31 -9.86 -15.12 11.18
C GLU A 31 -11.30 -14.75 11.52
N ARG A 32 -11.47 -13.59 12.17
CA ARG A 32 -12.78 -13.09 12.64
C ARG A 32 -13.80 -12.92 11.52
N LYS A 33 -13.35 -12.63 10.30
CA LYS A 33 -14.18 -12.44 9.12
C LYS A 33 -13.59 -13.23 7.97
N ARG A 34 -14.44 -13.67 7.04
CA ARG A 34 -14.01 -14.29 5.79
C ARG A 34 -13.28 -13.30 4.88
N GLU A 35 -13.76 -12.05 4.86
CA GLU A 35 -13.17 -10.95 4.11
C GLU A 35 -13.13 -9.69 4.98
N PHE A 36 -12.08 -8.91 4.77
CA PHE A 36 -11.94 -7.59 5.37
C PHE A 36 -12.20 -6.56 4.29
N LEU A 37 -13.23 -5.75 4.50
CA LEU A 37 -13.63 -4.68 3.58
C LEU A 37 -13.36 -3.33 4.22
N THR A 38 -12.96 -2.37 3.39
CA THR A 38 -13.02 -0.93 3.74
C THR A 38 -14.48 -0.46 3.77
N GLU A 39 -14.74 0.70 4.36
CA GLU A 39 -16.08 1.32 4.37
C GLU A 39 -16.62 1.56 2.95
N GLN A 40 -15.74 1.71 1.95
CA GLN A 40 -16.11 1.85 0.55
C GLN A 40 -16.28 0.51 -0.19
N GLY A 41 -16.09 -0.63 0.49
CA GLY A 41 -16.29 -1.97 -0.08
C GLY A 41 -15.07 -2.60 -0.77
N PHE A 42 -13.89 -1.97 -0.71
CA PHE A 42 -12.66 -2.57 -1.23
C PHE A 42 -12.14 -3.68 -0.32
N VAL A 43 -11.75 -4.83 -0.91
CA VAL A 43 -11.14 -5.96 -0.21
C VAL A 43 -9.73 -5.61 0.24
N VAL A 44 -9.45 -5.84 1.52
CA VAL A 44 -8.15 -5.63 2.16
C VAL A 44 -7.46 -6.98 2.29
N LYS A 45 -6.31 -7.12 1.62
CA LYS A 45 -5.45 -8.31 1.75
C LYS A 45 -4.83 -8.38 3.14
N ARG A 46 -4.47 -9.59 3.59
CA ARG A 46 -3.75 -9.82 4.86
C ARG A 46 -2.42 -9.08 4.90
N LEU A 47 -1.70 -9.07 3.78
CA LEU A 47 -0.40 -8.46 3.62
C LEU A 47 -0.27 -7.88 2.21
N TYR A 48 0.28 -6.67 2.11
CA TYR A 48 0.67 -6.06 0.84
C TYR A 48 2.19 -6.05 0.75
N THR A 49 2.71 -6.36 -0.43
CA THR A 49 4.13 -6.52 -0.71
C THR A 49 4.52 -5.79 -2.00
N PRO A 50 5.82 -5.69 -2.32
CA PRO A 50 6.25 -5.16 -3.62
C PRO A 50 5.68 -5.89 -4.83
N VAL A 51 5.28 -7.16 -4.69
CA VAL A 51 4.65 -7.95 -5.77
C VAL A 51 3.32 -7.31 -6.20
N ASP A 52 2.53 -6.83 -5.24
CA ASP A 52 1.24 -6.17 -5.52
C ASP A 52 1.41 -4.90 -6.36
N LEU A 53 2.49 -4.14 -6.13
CA LEU A 53 2.82 -2.97 -6.93
C LEU A 53 3.35 -3.36 -8.31
N ALA A 54 4.15 -4.41 -8.40
CA ALA A 54 4.69 -4.91 -9.66
C ALA A 54 3.57 -5.42 -10.59
N GLU A 55 2.60 -6.18 -10.08
CA GLU A 55 1.47 -6.71 -10.84
C GLU A 55 0.55 -5.61 -11.40
N LEU A 56 0.44 -4.48 -10.70
CA LEU A 56 -0.31 -3.31 -11.16
C LEU A 56 0.47 -2.44 -12.18
N GLY A 57 1.67 -2.85 -12.59
CA GLY A 57 2.52 -2.06 -13.48
C GLY A 57 2.91 -0.72 -12.86
N TRP A 58 3.10 -0.68 -11.54
CA TRP A 58 3.27 0.57 -10.81
C TRP A 58 4.58 1.28 -11.17
N ASN A 59 4.47 2.43 -11.83
CA ASN A 59 5.59 3.31 -12.12
C ASN A 59 5.68 4.43 -11.06
N TYR A 60 6.79 4.44 -10.31
CA TYR A 60 7.01 5.43 -9.24
C TYR A 60 7.00 6.87 -9.76
N LEU A 61 7.66 7.16 -10.88
CA LEU A 61 7.81 8.53 -11.38
C LEU A 61 6.48 9.06 -11.93
N GLU A 62 5.71 8.21 -12.60
CA GLU A 62 4.43 8.61 -13.21
C GLU A 62 3.28 8.67 -12.21
N LYS A 63 3.22 7.73 -11.26
CA LYS A 63 2.08 7.60 -10.32
C LYS A 63 2.30 8.34 -9.01
N LEU A 64 3.53 8.41 -8.52
CA LEU A 64 3.85 9.00 -7.21
C LEU A 64 4.63 10.32 -7.34
N GLY A 65 5.70 10.32 -8.13
CA GLY A 65 6.53 11.50 -8.42
C GLY A 65 7.18 12.13 -7.18
N PHE A 66 7.47 13.43 -7.29
CA PHE A 66 8.02 14.27 -6.24
C PHE A 66 7.02 15.36 -5.83
N PRO A 67 7.02 15.82 -4.56
CA PRO A 67 6.12 16.89 -4.13
C PRO A 67 6.39 18.18 -4.92
N GLY A 68 5.35 18.95 -5.21
CA GLY A 68 5.45 20.17 -6.02
C GLY A 68 5.55 19.95 -7.52
N GLN A 69 5.44 18.71 -8.00
CA GLN A 69 5.46 18.36 -9.42
C GLN A 69 4.35 17.36 -9.73
N TYR A 70 3.87 17.35 -10.99
CA TYR A 70 2.91 16.34 -11.45
C TYR A 70 3.43 14.92 -11.15
N PRO A 71 2.58 13.97 -10.70
CA PRO A 71 1.12 14.02 -10.54
C PRO A 71 0.62 14.65 -9.23
N PHE A 72 1.49 15.29 -8.45
CA PHE A 72 1.17 15.90 -7.16
C PHE A 72 0.64 14.94 -6.08
N THR A 73 0.78 13.62 -6.28
CA THR A 73 0.35 12.58 -5.32
C THR A 73 1.00 12.78 -3.93
N ARG A 74 2.21 13.35 -3.88
CA ARG A 74 2.92 13.67 -2.63
C ARG A 74 2.66 15.09 -2.10
N GLY A 75 1.77 15.84 -2.75
CA GLY A 75 1.43 17.22 -2.40
C GLY A 75 1.83 18.22 -3.48
N ILE A 76 1.08 19.33 -3.52
CA ILE A 76 1.21 20.39 -4.54
C ILE A 76 2.38 21.35 -4.29
N TYR A 77 3.00 21.34 -3.11
CA TYR A 77 4.13 22.21 -2.76
C TYR A 77 5.38 21.38 -2.47
N PRO A 78 6.58 21.79 -2.90
CA PRO A 78 7.80 21.01 -2.69
C PRO A 78 8.21 20.90 -1.22
N THR A 79 7.89 21.90 -0.39
CA THR A 79 8.27 21.93 1.04
C THR A 79 7.14 21.52 1.99
N MET A 80 5.90 21.46 1.50
CA MET A 80 4.68 21.18 2.29
C MET A 80 4.72 21.83 3.69
N TYR A 81 4.40 21.07 4.73
CA TYR A 81 4.26 21.55 6.10
C TYR A 81 5.57 21.83 6.83
N ARG A 82 6.73 21.53 6.21
CA ARG A 82 8.02 22.02 6.70
C ARG A 82 8.22 23.51 6.41
N GLY A 83 7.58 24.02 5.36
CA GLY A 83 7.63 25.44 5.01
C GLY A 83 6.47 26.23 5.60
N ARG A 84 5.23 25.73 5.45
CA ARG A 84 4.03 26.38 6.00
C ARG A 84 3.03 25.33 6.50
N PRO A 85 2.61 25.39 7.77
CA PRO A 85 1.57 24.48 8.29
C PRO A 85 0.25 24.69 7.54
N TRP A 86 -0.63 23.70 7.59
CA TRP A 86 -1.98 23.86 7.06
C TRP A 86 -2.72 24.99 7.80
N THR A 87 -3.61 25.68 7.10
CA THR A 87 -4.45 26.70 7.74
C THR A 87 -5.44 26.01 8.68
N ILE A 88 -5.36 26.31 9.97
CA ILE A 88 -6.40 25.93 10.94
C ILE A 88 -7.62 26.78 10.64
N ARG A 89 -8.66 26.19 10.04
CA ARG A 89 -9.92 26.87 9.74
C ARG A 89 -10.99 26.38 10.71
N GLN A 90 -11.23 27.15 11.76
CA GLN A 90 -12.37 26.95 12.63
C GLN A 90 -13.61 27.50 11.94
N TYR A 91 -14.64 26.68 11.83
CA TYR A 91 -15.96 27.13 11.44
C TYR A 91 -16.69 27.53 12.72
N SER A 92 -16.97 28.81 12.88
CA SER A 92 -17.75 29.37 14.00
C SER A 92 -18.82 30.29 13.45
N GLY A 93 -20.03 30.16 13.97
CA GLY A 93 -21.16 31.07 13.80
C GLY A 93 -21.63 31.57 15.15
#